data_AF-A0A0A0DAW0-F1
#
_entry.id   AF-A0A0A0DAW0-F1
#
_cell.length_a   1.000
_cell.length_b   1.000
_cell.length_c   1.000
_cell.angle_alpha   90.00
_cell.angle_beta   90.00
_cell.angle_gamma   90.00
#
_symmetry.space_group_name_H-M   'P 1'
#
loop_
_entity.id
_entity.type
_entity.pdbx_description
1 polymer ?
#
loop_
_entity_poly.entity_id
_entity_poly.type
_entity_poly.pdbx_seq_one_letter_code
_entity_poly.pdbx_strand_id
1 'polypeptide(L)'
;MKLALLAAAAVIVATPAFADCQSDAQLQAQKVRAATQTLQEQSNAPMAEQCRTGMGLIAEAKRLNTIRQNCQAELQLTAQDLQQADQRIQAADQEYAARCGG
;
A
#
# COMPACT_ATOMS: atom_id res chain seq x y z
N MET A 1 20.14 -34.19 -44.34
CA MET A 1 19.99 -32.86 -43.71
C MET A 1 18.50 -32.52 -43.79
N LYS A 2 17.77 -32.07 -42.77
CA LYS A 2 18.12 -31.22 -41.63
C LYS A 2 16.94 -31.36 -40.64
N LEU A 3 17.23 -31.67 -39.37
CA LEU A 3 16.21 -31.72 -38.31
C LEU A 3 15.61 -30.31 -38.12
N ALA A 4 14.29 -30.20 -38.30
CA ALA A 4 13.54 -29.02 -37.91
C ALA A 4 13.30 -29.07 -36.40
N LEU A 5 14.21 -28.46 -35.63
CA LEU A 5 14.02 -28.18 -34.22
C LEU A 5 12.91 -27.14 -34.07
N LEU A 6 11.76 -27.57 -33.54
CA LEU A 6 10.77 -26.67 -32.98
C LEU A 6 11.36 -26.05 -31.71
N ALA A 7 11.82 -24.80 -31.82
CA ALA A 7 12.14 -23.97 -30.68
C ALA A 7 10.84 -23.60 -29.98
N ALA A 8 10.52 -24.31 -28.89
CA ALA A 8 9.53 -23.87 -27.93
C ALA A 8 10.07 -22.57 -27.30
N ALA A 9 9.49 -21.44 -27.70
CA ALA A 9 9.67 -20.18 -27.01
C ALA A 9 9.04 -20.34 -25.61
N ALA A 10 9.85 -20.74 -24.64
CA ALA A 10 9.56 -20.49 -23.25
C ALA A 10 9.46 -18.97 -23.12
N VAL A 11 8.23 -18.46 -23.13
CA VAL A 11 7.94 -17.11 -22.69
C VAL A 11 8.33 -17.11 -21.21
N ILE A 12 9.56 -16.71 -20.93
CA ILE A 12 9.96 -16.26 -19.62
C ILE A 12 9.08 -15.05 -19.40
N VAL A 13 7.91 -15.27 -18.79
CA VAL A 13 7.21 -14.22 -18.07
C VAL A 13 8.23 -13.82 -17.03
N ALA A 14 8.98 -12.76 -17.34
CA ALA A 14 9.70 -12.01 -16.34
C ALA A 14 8.59 -11.53 -15.41
N THR A 15 8.22 -12.35 -14.43
CA THR A 15 7.59 -11.85 -13.23
C THR A 15 8.57 -10.78 -12.77
N PRO A 16 8.14 -9.50 -12.69
CA PRO A 16 8.92 -8.50 -11.99
C PRO A 16 9.46 -9.13 -10.71
N ALA A 17 10.64 -8.72 -10.28
CA ALA A 17 11.12 -9.02 -8.94
C ALA A 17 10.18 -8.32 -7.93
N PHE A 18 8.95 -8.80 -7.85
CA PHE A 18 8.06 -8.59 -6.74
C PHE A 18 8.78 -9.28 -5.59
N ALA A 19 9.20 -8.49 -4.61
CA ALA A 19 9.27 -9.08 -3.28
C ALA A 19 7.93 -9.78 -3.04
N ASP A 20 7.95 -10.93 -2.39
CA ASP A 20 6.73 -11.66 -2.12
C ASP A 20 5.67 -10.71 -1.55
N CYS A 21 4.43 -10.84 -2.00
CA CYS A 21 3.33 -9.95 -1.62
C CYS A 21 3.23 -9.74 -0.09
N GLN A 22 3.67 -10.74 0.68
CA GLN A 22 3.75 -10.70 2.12
C GLN A 22 4.82 -9.71 2.61
N SER A 23 6.05 -9.78 2.11
CA SER A 23 7.13 -8.83 2.39
C SER A 23 6.75 -7.40 2.02
N ASP A 24 6.18 -7.17 0.84
CA ASP A 24 5.77 -5.82 0.41
C ASP A 24 4.65 -5.26 1.29
N ALA A 25 3.62 -6.06 1.57
CA ALA A 25 2.54 -5.65 2.47
C ALA A 25 3.05 -5.40 3.90
N GLN A 26 4.00 -6.20 4.38
CA GLN A 26 4.60 -6.02 5.71
C GLN A 26 5.44 -4.75 5.79
N LEU A 27 6.32 -4.51 4.82
CA LEU A 27 7.15 -3.31 4.74
C LEU A 27 6.26 -2.06 4.70
N GLN A 28 5.24 -2.08 3.86
CA GLN A 28 4.32 -0.96 3.74
C GLN A 28 3.48 -0.78 5.02
N ALA A 29 3.06 -1.85 5.68
CA ALA A 29 2.39 -1.78 6.98
C ALA A 29 3.29 -1.26 8.11
N GLN A 30 4.61 -1.48 8.03
CA GLN A 30 5.57 -0.86 8.96
C GLN A 30 5.65 0.66 8.75
N LYS A 31 5.67 1.12 7.50
CA LYS A 31 5.63 2.57 7.19
C LYS A 31 4.37 3.24 7.72
N VAL A 32 3.20 2.62 7.51
CA VAL A 32 1.93 3.12 8.08
C VAL A 32 2.01 3.21 9.61
N ARG A 33 2.54 2.18 10.27
CA ARG A 33 2.72 2.17 11.74
C ARG A 33 3.67 3.26 12.22
N ALA A 34 4.83 3.41 11.56
CA ALA A 34 5.80 4.45 11.89
C ALA A 34 5.20 5.85 11.72
N ALA A 35 4.52 6.12 10.60
CA ALA A 35 3.86 7.40 10.38
C ALA A 35 2.74 7.67 11.41
N THR A 36 2.01 6.64 11.83
CA THR A 36 1.00 6.75 12.90
C THR A 36 1.65 7.12 14.23
N GLN A 37 2.76 6.48 14.59
CA GLN A 37 3.52 6.78 15.81
C GLN A 37 4.07 8.21 15.78
N THR A 38 4.68 8.62 14.66
CA THR A 38 5.17 9.98 14.48
C THR A 38 4.05 11.01 14.62
N LEU A 39 2.86 10.74 14.06
CA LEU A 39 1.71 11.64 14.22
C LEU A 39 1.26 11.75 15.69
N GLN A 40 1.27 10.65 16.44
CA GLN A 40 0.93 10.64 17.87
C GLN A 40 1.95 11.42 18.70
N GLU A 41 3.24 11.24 18.42
CA GLU A 41 4.35 11.98 19.04
C GLU A 41 4.28 13.48 18.73
N GLN A 42 3.77 13.83 17.54
CA GLN A 42 3.56 15.21 17.09
C GLN A 42 2.27 15.85 17.60
N SER A 43 1.57 15.26 18.57
CA SER A 43 0.32 15.83 19.13
C SER A 43 0.44 17.29 19.58
N ASN A 44 1.62 17.72 20.02
CA ASN A 44 1.91 19.11 20.42
C ASN A 44 2.67 19.93 19.35
N ALA A 45 3.01 19.34 18.21
CA ALA A 45 3.69 20.02 17.12
C ALA A 45 2.76 21.06 16.45
N PRO A 46 3.30 22.04 15.71
CA PRO A 46 2.46 22.96 14.94
C PRO A 46 1.52 22.21 13.99
N MET A 47 0.30 22.72 13.81
CA MET A 47 -0.72 22.08 12.94
C MET A 47 -0.22 21.77 11.54
N ALA A 48 0.59 22.65 10.93
CA ALA A 48 1.17 22.41 9.61
C ALA A 48 2.05 21.14 9.55
N GLU A 49 2.74 20.82 10.64
CA GLU A 49 3.59 19.64 10.74
C GLU A 49 2.76 18.38 10.99
N GLN A 50 1.76 18.47 11.88
CA GLN A 50 0.76 17.40 12.08
C GLN A 50 0.06 17.06 10.75
N CYS A 51 -0.34 18.07 9.98
CA CYS A 51 -0.96 17.90 8.68
C CYS A 51 0.00 17.27 7.67
N ARG A 52 1.26 17.72 7.58
CA ARG A 52 2.25 17.11 6.69
C ARG A 52 2.43 15.62 7.00
N THR A 53 2.54 15.27 8.27
CA THR A 53 2.65 13.87 8.72
C THR A 53 1.37 13.08 8.45
N GLY A 54 0.19 13.68 8.69
CA GLY A 54 -1.11 13.08 8.40
C GLY A 54 -1.31 12.77 6.91
N MET A 55 -0.90 13.69 6.02
CA MET A 55 -0.90 13.47 4.58
C MET A 55 0.00 12.29 4.20
N GLY A 56 1.21 12.22 4.78
CA GLY A 56 2.12 11.10 4.59
C GLY A 56 1.50 9.77 5.04
N LEU A 57 0.89 9.73 6.23
CA LEU A 57 0.20 8.54 6.74
C LEU A 57 -0.90 8.06 5.80
N ILE A 58 -1.74 8.97 5.29
CA ILE A 58 -2.81 8.62 4.35
C ILE A 58 -2.24 8.08 3.04
N ALA A 59 -1.17 8.69 2.52
CA ALA A 59 -0.51 8.21 1.31
C ALA A 59 0.07 6.80 1.50
N GLU A 60 0.72 6.52 2.63
CA GLU A 60 1.23 5.17 2.92
C GLU A 60 0.10 4.16 3.13
N ALA A 61 -1.03 4.56 3.71
CA ALA A 61 -2.21 3.72 3.86
C ALA A 61 -2.86 3.39 2.50
N LYS A 62 -2.97 4.38 1.61
CA LYS A 62 -3.43 4.20 0.21
C LYS A 62 -2.54 3.18 -0.52
N ARG A 63 -1.21 3.34 -0.43
CA ARG A 63 -0.25 2.37 -1.01
C ARG A 63 -0.42 0.96 -0.44
N LEU A 64 -0.59 0.82 0.89
CA LEU A 64 -0.85 -0.48 1.50
C LEU A 64 -2.13 -1.11 0.94
N ASN A 65 -3.19 -0.32 0.77
CA ASN A 65 -4.44 -0.80 0.20
C ASN A 65 -4.27 -1.27 -1.25
N THR A 66 -3.50 -0.53 -2.07
CA THR A 66 -3.17 -0.96 -3.43
C THR A 66 -2.39 -2.28 -3.45
N ILE A 67 -1.39 -2.45 -2.57
CA ILE A 67 -0.68 -3.74 -2.45
C ILE A 67 -1.68 -4.85 -2.09
N ARG A 68 -2.54 -4.62 -1.11
CA ARG A 68 -3.55 -5.60 -0.67
C ARG A 68 -4.53 -5.98 -1.78
N GLN A 69 -4.95 -5.03 -2.61
CA GLN A 69 -5.80 -5.28 -3.77
C GLN A 69 -5.08 -6.12 -4.83
N ASN A 70 -3.85 -5.75 -5.18
CA ASN A 70 -3.05 -6.47 -6.19
C ASN A 70 -2.68 -7.88 -5.73
N CYS A 71 -2.43 -8.04 -4.42
CA CYS A 71 -1.99 -9.28 -3.78
C CYS A 71 -3.12 -10.01 -3.06
N GLN A 72 -4.39 -9.72 -3.37
CA GLN A 72 -5.54 -10.21 -2.59
C GLN A 72 -5.51 -11.74 -2.40
N ALA A 73 -5.23 -12.49 -3.45
CA ALA A 73 -5.20 -13.95 -3.41
C ALA A 73 -4.05 -14.49 -2.55
N GLU A 74 -2.84 -13.94 -2.72
CA GLU A 74 -1.64 -14.38 -1.97
C GLU A 74 -1.73 -14.05 -0.48
N LEU A 75 -2.33 -12.89 -0.15
CA LEU A 75 -2.55 -12.45 1.21
C LEU A 75 -3.82 -13.03 1.83
N GLN A 76 -4.57 -13.86 1.09
CA GLN A 76 -5.82 -14.49 1.52
C GLN A 76 -6.86 -13.47 2.02
N LEU A 77 -6.90 -12.29 1.38
CA LEU A 77 -7.80 -11.21 1.76
C LEU A 77 -9.16 -11.38 1.11
N THR A 78 -10.20 -11.10 1.88
CA THR A 78 -11.56 -11.05 1.35
C THR A 78 -11.84 -9.70 0.71
N ALA A 79 -12.85 -9.64 -0.17
CA ALA A 79 -13.34 -8.37 -0.70
C ALA A 79 -13.82 -7.42 0.43
N GLN A 80 -14.32 -7.99 1.53
CA GLN A 80 -14.75 -7.23 2.69
C GLN A 80 -13.57 -6.57 3.41
N ASP A 81 -12.42 -7.24 3.55
CA ASP A 81 -11.21 -6.67 4.15
C ASP A 81 -10.71 -5.45 3.36
N LEU A 82 -10.72 -5.57 2.02
CA LEU A 82 -10.32 -4.49 1.12
C LEU A 82 -11.30 -3.32 1.18
N GLN A 83 -12.60 -3.60 1.20
CA GLN A 83 -13.63 -2.57 1.30
C GLN A 83 -13.55 -1.83 2.65
N GLN A 84 -13.34 -2.53 3.76
CA GLN A 84 -13.16 -1.90 5.07
C GLN A 84 -11.90 -1.04 5.13
N ALA A 85 -10.79 -1.52 4.56
CA ALA A 85 -9.56 -0.74 4.47
C ALA A 85 -9.76 0.55 3.66
N ASP A 86 -10.44 0.45 2.52
CA ASP A 86 -10.75 1.59 1.67
C ASP A 86 -11.64 2.62 2.38
N GLN A 87 -12.72 2.18 3.04
CA GLN A 87 -13.61 3.06 3.81
C GLN A 87 -12.87 3.83 4.92
N ARG A 88 -11.96 3.15 5.64
CA ARG A 88 -11.15 3.79 6.69
C ARG A 88 -10.19 4.84 6.11
N ILE A 89 -9.60 4.55 4.96
CA ILE A 89 -8.73 5.50 4.26
C ILE A 89 -9.53 6.71 3.78
N GLN A 90 -10.71 6.50 3.19
CA GLN A 90 -11.59 7.59 2.76
C GLN A 90 -12.03 8.46 3.93
N ALA A 91 -12.40 7.86 5.06
CA ALA A 91 -12.75 8.61 6.27
C ALA A 91 -11.57 9.44 6.79
N ALA A 92 -10.36 8.88 6.81
CA ALA A 92 -9.15 9.60 7.21
C ALA A 92 -8.81 10.74 6.23
N ASP A 93 -9.00 10.54 4.92
CA ASP A 93 -8.80 11.55 3.87
C ASP A 93 -9.77 12.72 4.04
N GLN A 94 -11.04 12.43 4.33
CA GLN A 94 -12.06 13.44 4.61
C GLN A 94 -11.77 14.22 5.90
N GLU A 95 -11.39 13.52 6.97
CA GLU A 95 -11.00 14.15 8.23
C GLU A 95 -9.76 15.03 8.05
N TYR A 96 -8.77 14.56 7.30
CA TYR A 96 -7.59 15.33 6.94
C TYR A 96 -7.95 16.60 6.17
N ALA A 97 -8.76 16.48 5.10
CA ALA A 97 -9.17 17.64 4.31
C ALA A 97 -9.92 18.68 5.16
N ALA A 98 -10.77 18.24 6.10
CA ALA A 98 -11.49 19.12 7.01
C ALA A 98 -10.57 19.82 8.03
N ARG A 99 -9.51 19.15 8.51
CA ARG A 99 -8.59 19.71 9.51
C ARG A 99 -7.45 20.53 8.91
N CYS A 100 -6.98 20.15 7.71
CA CYS A 100 -5.73 20.63 7.14
C CYS A 100 -5.90 21.48 5.87
N GLY A 101 -7.11 21.58 5.32
CA GLY A 101 -7.37 22.28 4.06
C GLY A 101 -6.75 21.52 2.90
N GLY A 102 -7.51 20.54 2.38
CA GLY A 102 -7.07 19.60 1.33
C GLY A 102 -6.42 20.26 0.11
#